data_AF-A0A1G9M8F0-F1
#
_entry.id   AF-A0A1G9M8F0-F1
#
_cell.length_a   1.000
_cell.length_b   1.000
_cell.length_c   1.000
_cell.angle_alpha   90.00
_cell.angle_beta   90.00
_cell.angle_gamma   90.00
#
_symmetry.space_group_name_H-M   'P 1'
#
loop_
_entity.id
_entity.type
_entity.pdbx_description
1 polymer ?
#
loop_
_entity_poly.entity_id
_entity_poly.type
_entity_poly.pdbx_seq_one_letter_code
_entity_poly.pdbx_strand_id
1 'polypeptide(L)'
;MSGFERWGTAMARALYGPEGFYRRELPAHHFATSAQTRVFADAVAAVADEADARLGRPADFAVVDVGAGGGDLLAHLADRLPARVALTAVELRPRPAGLPERIAWRTEPPERCTGLILACELLDNVPCDVAVVDEHGERRYEEVDPHGATRLAGPLEPADDRWLDQWWPIAAPGERAEIGRPRDAAWRDLAAQLVHGTVLAVDYGHTADGRPGGGTLTGFRDGRDTAPVPDGTCDLTAHVAVDALGAGRVERQRDALRALGVAAERPPLDLAFRAPVEYATALAGAGEAARLTDPAGLGAHWWMRTDR
;
A
#
# COMPACT_ATOMS: atom_id res chain seq x y z
N MET A 1 5.39 3.54 -35.17
CA MET A 1 4.15 2.82 -34.83
C MET A 1 3.66 3.44 -33.53
N SER A 2 2.48 4.06 -33.52
CA SER A 2 1.93 4.60 -32.28
C SER A 2 1.61 3.43 -31.34
N GLY A 3 2.50 3.19 -30.39
CA GLY A 3 2.48 2.04 -29.48
C GLY A 3 1.52 2.25 -28.32
N PHE A 4 0.26 2.57 -28.62
CA PHE A 4 -0.80 2.62 -27.63
C PHE A 4 -1.07 1.22 -27.09
N GLU A 5 -1.19 1.10 -25.78
CA GLU A 5 -1.53 -0.13 -25.07
C GLU A 5 -2.44 0.19 -23.87
N ARG A 6 -3.14 -0.81 -23.35
CA ARG A 6 -3.99 -0.62 -22.15
C ARG A 6 -3.12 -0.22 -20.96
N TRP A 7 -3.68 0.63 -20.09
CA TRP A 7 -2.98 1.13 -18.90
C TRP A 7 -2.40 0.02 -18.02
N GLY A 8 -3.11 -1.09 -17.81
CA GLY A 8 -2.62 -2.21 -17.00
C GLY A 8 -1.34 -2.82 -17.59
N THR A 9 -1.27 -2.98 -18.91
CA THR A 9 -0.05 -3.46 -19.58
C THR A 9 1.07 -2.43 -19.49
N ALA A 10 0.76 -1.15 -19.73
CA ALA A 10 1.72 -0.05 -19.67
C ALA A 10 2.34 0.09 -18.26
N MET A 11 1.50 0.07 -17.22
CA MET A 11 1.91 0.11 -15.81
C MET A 11 2.75 -1.12 -15.46
N ALA A 12 2.32 -2.33 -15.82
CA ALA A 12 3.08 -3.55 -15.54
C ALA A 12 4.50 -3.49 -16.13
N ARG A 13 4.62 -3.01 -17.37
CA ARG A 13 5.91 -2.80 -18.05
C ARG A 13 6.74 -1.71 -17.37
N ALA A 14 6.15 -0.55 -17.11
CA ALA A 14 6.83 0.62 -16.56
C ALA A 14 7.27 0.44 -15.10
N LEU A 15 6.51 -0.30 -14.28
CA LEU A 15 6.79 -0.49 -12.86
C LEU A 15 7.62 -1.75 -12.59
N TYR A 16 7.30 -2.87 -13.23
CA TYR A 16 7.81 -4.20 -12.86
C TYR A 16 8.60 -4.92 -13.97
N GLY A 17 8.59 -4.39 -15.19
CA GLY A 17 9.37 -4.90 -16.32
C GLY A 17 10.88 -4.90 -16.05
N PRO A 18 11.71 -5.42 -16.97
CA PRO A 18 13.16 -5.51 -16.77
C PRO A 18 13.83 -4.17 -16.45
N GLU A 19 13.33 -3.09 -17.06
CA GLU A 19 13.74 -1.70 -16.84
C GLU A 19 12.71 -0.92 -16.00
N GLY A 20 11.92 -1.63 -15.19
CA GLY A 20 10.82 -1.06 -14.42
C GLY A 20 11.28 -0.20 -13.24
N PHE A 21 10.45 0.76 -12.85
CA PHE A 21 10.69 1.71 -11.77
C PHE A 21 11.15 1.02 -10.47
N TYR A 22 10.42 -0.01 -9.99
CA TYR A 22 10.72 -0.69 -8.72
C TYR A 22 11.97 -1.57 -8.75
N ARG A 23 12.61 -1.78 -9.90
CA ARG A 23 13.90 -2.46 -9.97
C ARG A 23 15.08 -1.51 -9.79
N ARG A 24 14.87 -0.19 -9.93
CA ARG A 24 15.93 0.83 -9.94
C ARG A 24 15.79 1.83 -8.80
N GLU A 25 14.57 2.29 -8.54
CA GLU A 25 14.30 3.36 -7.59
C GLU A 25 13.81 2.85 -6.24
N LEU A 26 14.00 3.66 -5.20
CA LEU A 26 13.44 3.46 -3.85
C LEU A 26 12.30 4.45 -3.62
N PRO A 27 11.05 3.98 -3.40
CA PRO A 27 9.93 4.88 -3.07
C PRO A 27 10.23 5.78 -1.87
N ALA A 28 11.02 5.29 -0.92
CA ALA A 28 11.49 6.05 0.24
C ALA A 28 12.32 7.30 -0.09
N HIS A 29 12.94 7.38 -1.27
CA HIS A 29 13.64 8.57 -1.73
C HIS A 29 12.68 9.64 -2.30
N HIS A 30 11.42 9.26 -2.53
CA HIS A 30 10.40 10.12 -3.12
C HIS A 30 9.28 10.45 -2.12
N PHE A 31 8.93 9.53 -1.20
CA PHE A 31 7.81 9.72 -0.25
C PHE A 31 8.17 9.32 1.18
N ALA A 32 7.58 10.06 2.12
CA ALA A 32 7.52 9.64 3.51
C ALA A 32 6.36 8.64 3.65
N THR A 33 6.67 7.36 3.87
CA THR A 33 5.66 6.31 4.06
C THR A 33 5.50 5.98 5.54
N SER A 34 4.34 5.45 5.93
CA SER A 34 4.11 5.04 7.32
C SER A 34 5.16 4.04 7.82
N ALA A 35 5.59 3.12 6.93
CA ALA A 35 6.51 2.02 7.19
C ALA A 35 7.94 2.45 7.62
N GLN A 36 8.31 3.71 7.43
CA GLN A 36 9.64 4.24 7.78
C GLN A 36 9.72 4.73 9.24
N THR A 37 8.62 4.74 9.98
CA THR A 37 8.56 5.34 11.32
C THR A 37 8.63 4.28 12.43
N ARG A 38 9.26 4.64 13.55
CA ARG A 38 9.34 3.75 14.72
C ARG A 38 7.98 3.55 15.36
N VAL A 39 7.17 4.61 15.41
CA VAL A 39 5.80 4.56 15.96
C VAL A 39 4.90 3.62 15.16
N PHE A 40 5.01 3.59 13.83
CA PHE A 40 4.25 2.64 13.02
C PHE A 40 4.72 1.20 13.27
N ALA A 41 6.02 0.97 13.42
CA ALA A 41 6.54 -0.35 13.79
C ALA A 41 6.05 -0.81 15.18
N ASP A 42 5.88 0.10 16.15
CA ASP A 42 5.27 -0.22 17.45
C ASP A 42 3.81 -0.67 17.29
N ALA A 43 3.02 0.04 16.47
CA ALA A 43 1.64 -0.34 16.17
C ALA A 43 1.55 -1.69 15.45
N VAL A 44 2.41 -1.94 14.46
CA VAL A 44 2.49 -3.23 13.76
C VAL A 44 2.93 -4.35 14.71
N ALA A 45 3.86 -4.09 15.63
CA ALA A 45 4.26 -5.05 16.65
C ALA A 45 3.08 -5.42 17.58
N ALA A 46 2.23 -4.45 17.94
CA ALA A 46 1.01 -4.72 18.69
C ALA A 46 0.03 -5.62 17.92
N VAL A 47 -0.18 -5.38 16.62
CA VAL A 47 -0.99 -6.25 15.76
C VAL A 47 -0.40 -7.66 15.67
N ALA A 48 0.93 -7.77 15.56
CA ALA A 48 1.62 -9.05 15.53
C ALA A 48 1.47 -9.81 16.86
N ASP A 49 1.60 -9.12 18.01
CA ASP A 49 1.41 -9.75 19.33
C ASP A 49 -0.05 -10.17 19.57
N GLU A 50 -1.04 -9.38 19.13
CA GLU A 50 -2.45 -9.76 19.17
C GLU A 50 -2.72 -11.05 18.38
N ALA A 51 -2.20 -11.13 17.14
CA ALA A 51 -2.36 -12.30 16.29
C ALA A 51 -1.62 -13.51 16.89
N ASP A 52 -0.38 -13.33 17.32
CA ASP A 52 0.44 -14.38 17.93
C ASP A 52 -0.19 -14.93 19.21
N ALA A 53 -0.68 -14.06 20.10
CA ALA A 53 -1.40 -14.45 21.31
C ALA A 53 -2.71 -15.20 21.00
N ARG A 54 -3.50 -14.72 20.03
CA ARG A 54 -4.73 -15.39 19.57
C ARG A 54 -4.46 -16.81 19.07
N LEU A 55 -3.31 -17.04 18.45
CA LEU A 55 -2.90 -18.35 17.94
C LEU A 55 -2.17 -19.23 18.97
N GLY A 56 -2.01 -18.77 20.22
CA GLY A 56 -1.30 -19.54 21.25
C GLY A 56 0.23 -19.50 21.13
N ARG A 57 0.77 -18.45 20.51
CA ARG A 57 2.21 -18.18 20.32
C ARG A 57 2.96 -19.33 19.62
N PRO A 58 2.54 -19.72 18.40
CA PRO A 58 3.11 -20.87 17.72
C PRO A 58 4.59 -20.65 17.38
N ALA A 59 5.35 -21.74 17.32
CA ALA A 59 6.80 -21.69 17.08
C ALA A 59 7.16 -21.19 15.67
N ASP A 60 6.25 -21.35 14.71
CA ASP A 60 6.38 -20.97 13.30
C ASP A 60 5.71 -19.62 12.95
N PHE A 61 5.37 -18.80 13.96
CA PHE A 61 4.80 -17.46 13.72
C PHE A 61 5.76 -16.58 12.90
N ALA A 62 5.25 -16.01 11.81
CA ALA A 62 6.01 -15.15 10.91
C ALA A 62 5.37 -13.77 10.72
N VAL A 63 6.21 -12.76 10.48
CA VAL A 63 5.81 -11.47 9.93
C VAL A 63 6.42 -11.34 8.53
N VAL A 64 5.57 -11.15 7.53
CA VAL A 64 5.93 -11.01 6.13
C VAL A 64 5.54 -9.61 5.67
N ASP A 65 6.49 -8.84 5.16
CA ASP A 65 6.27 -7.50 4.59
C ASP A 65 6.39 -7.57 3.06
N VAL A 66 5.29 -7.32 2.35
CA VAL A 66 5.22 -7.41 0.89
C VAL A 66 5.30 -6.02 0.28
N GLY A 67 6.31 -5.81 -0.58
CA GLY A 67 6.71 -4.46 -0.98
C GLY A 67 7.57 -3.80 0.09
N ALA A 68 8.47 -4.57 0.72
CA ALA A 68 9.19 -4.17 1.93
C ALA A 68 10.12 -2.94 1.77
N GLY A 69 10.33 -2.43 0.55
CA GLY A 69 11.12 -1.23 0.36
C GLY A 69 12.60 -1.46 0.68
N GLY A 70 13.15 -0.61 1.55
CA GLY A 70 14.48 -0.81 2.14
C GLY A 70 14.51 -1.83 3.29
N GLY A 71 13.37 -2.38 3.69
CA GLY A 71 13.23 -3.25 4.87
C GLY A 71 13.15 -2.49 6.19
N ASP A 72 12.91 -1.17 6.16
CA ASP A 72 12.93 -0.28 7.33
C ASP A 72 11.94 -0.72 8.43
N LEU A 73 10.72 -1.11 8.03
CA LEU A 73 9.71 -1.62 8.96
C LEU A 73 10.20 -2.87 9.68
N LEU A 74 10.68 -3.86 8.93
CA LEU A 74 11.20 -5.10 9.49
C LEU A 74 12.47 -4.89 10.33
N ALA A 75 13.31 -3.92 9.97
CA ALA A 75 14.46 -3.53 10.78
C ALA A 75 14.03 -2.96 12.14
N HIS A 76 12.98 -2.12 12.18
CA HIS A 76 12.40 -1.67 13.44
C HIS A 76 11.73 -2.80 14.22
N LEU A 77 11.06 -3.74 13.56
CA LEU A 77 10.41 -4.89 14.21
C LEU A 77 11.40 -5.92 14.76
N ALA A 78 12.61 -6.02 14.18
CA ALA A 78 13.62 -6.99 14.57
C ALA A 78 14.00 -6.94 16.06
N ASP A 79 13.97 -5.75 16.67
CA ASP A 79 14.28 -5.57 18.09
C ASP A 79 13.03 -5.60 18.99
N ARG A 80 11.82 -5.52 18.39
CA ARG A 80 10.54 -5.46 19.11
C ARG A 80 9.86 -6.81 19.24
N LEU A 81 10.12 -7.70 18.29
CA LEU A 81 9.48 -9.01 18.22
C LEU A 81 10.39 -10.10 18.78
N PRO A 82 9.84 -11.10 19.50
CA PRO A 82 10.61 -12.21 20.04
C PRO A 82 11.50 -12.87 18.97
N ALA A 83 12.67 -13.37 19.37
CA ALA A 83 13.63 -14.00 18.46
C ALA A 83 13.05 -15.18 17.66
N ARG A 84 12.01 -15.84 18.17
CA ARG A 84 11.29 -16.93 17.46
C ARG A 84 10.48 -16.45 16.25
N VAL A 85 10.08 -15.18 16.21
CA VAL A 85 9.25 -14.66 15.12
C VAL A 85 10.11 -14.56 13.88
N ALA A 86 9.75 -15.29 12.83
CA ALA A 86 10.43 -15.20 11.55
C ALA A 86 10.06 -13.87 10.86
N LEU A 87 11.05 -13.14 10.36
CA LEU A 87 10.83 -11.88 9.63
C LEU A 87 11.21 -12.08 8.17
N THR A 88 10.31 -11.78 7.24
CA THR A 88 10.55 -11.94 5.80
C THR A 88 10.17 -10.67 5.05
N ALA A 89 11.15 -10.06 4.40
CA ALA A 89 10.95 -9.03 3.39
C ALA A 89 10.67 -9.69 2.04
N VAL A 90 9.63 -9.26 1.35
CA VAL A 90 9.35 -9.62 -0.04
C VAL A 90 9.52 -8.38 -0.90
N GLU A 91 10.55 -8.42 -1.75
CA GLU A 91 11.01 -7.27 -2.52
C GLU A 91 11.76 -7.72 -3.78
N LEU A 92 11.56 -7.03 -4.89
CA LEU A 92 12.18 -7.34 -6.18
C LEU A 92 13.65 -6.94 -6.22
N ARG A 93 14.02 -5.91 -5.46
CA ARG A 93 15.39 -5.40 -5.38
C ARG A 93 16.28 -6.31 -4.54
N PRO A 94 17.61 -6.23 -4.74
CA PRO A 94 18.56 -6.90 -3.87
C PRO A 94 18.43 -6.41 -2.41
N ARG A 95 18.73 -7.30 -1.47
CA ARG A 95 18.77 -6.99 -0.04
C ARG A 95 19.75 -5.83 0.24
N PRO A 96 19.30 -4.74 0.90
CA PRO A 96 20.17 -3.67 1.36
C PRO A 96 21.25 -4.14 2.35
N ALA A 97 22.41 -3.48 2.31
CA ALA A 97 23.44 -3.67 3.31
C ALA A 97 22.98 -3.14 4.69
N GLY A 98 23.43 -3.79 5.77
CA GLY A 98 23.17 -3.34 7.15
C GLY A 98 21.82 -3.78 7.75
N LEU A 99 20.95 -4.46 6.98
CA LEU A 99 19.73 -5.05 7.55
C LEU A 99 20.06 -6.19 8.53
N PRO A 100 19.38 -6.27 9.69
CA PRO A 100 19.56 -7.35 10.67
C PRO A 100 19.55 -8.74 10.04
N GLU A 101 20.52 -9.59 10.40
CA GLU A 101 20.72 -10.92 9.79
C GLU A 101 19.46 -11.80 9.85
N ARG A 102 18.64 -11.66 10.91
CA ARG A 102 17.41 -12.44 11.11
C ARG A 102 16.29 -12.15 10.10
N ILE A 103 16.38 -11.07 9.33
CA ILE A 103 15.38 -10.74 8.30
C ILE A 103 15.70 -11.58 7.07
N ALA A 104 14.82 -12.48 6.65
CA ALA A 104 14.92 -13.16 5.37
C ALA A 104 14.53 -12.21 4.23
N TRP A 105 15.13 -12.38 3.06
CA TRP A 105 14.85 -11.56 1.86
C TRP A 105 14.44 -12.46 0.71
N ARG A 106 13.29 -12.21 0.10
CA ARG A 106 12.71 -13.00 -0.99
C ARG A 106 12.15 -12.10 -2.08
N THR A 107 12.01 -12.62 -3.28
CA THR A 107 11.35 -11.93 -4.41
C THR A 107 9.86 -12.26 -4.50
N GLU A 108 9.41 -13.31 -3.82
CA GLU A 108 8.02 -13.75 -3.81
C GLU A 108 7.57 -14.09 -2.38
N PRO A 109 6.30 -13.85 -2.04
CA PRO A 109 5.75 -14.25 -0.74
C PRO A 109 5.81 -15.77 -0.53
N PRO A 110 5.88 -16.25 0.72
CA PRO A 110 5.75 -17.68 1.00
C PRO A 110 4.36 -18.19 0.59
N GLU A 111 4.28 -19.42 0.08
CA GLU A 111 3.01 -20.06 -0.30
C GLU A 111 2.02 -20.19 0.86
N ARG A 112 2.55 -20.28 2.09
CA ARG A 112 1.80 -20.44 3.34
C ARG A 112 2.45 -19.63 4.45
N CYS A 113 1.62 -18.93 5.23
CA CYS A 113 2.04 -18.15 6.38
C CYS A 113 1.12 -18.41 7.58
N THR A 114 1.70 -18.70 8.74
CA THR A 114 1.05 -18.59 10.04
C THR A 114 1.58 -17.31 10.69
N GLY A 115 0.76 -16.26 10.80
CA GLY A 115 1.16 -15.01 11.44
C GLY A 115 0.61 -13.76 10.78
N LEU A 116 1.46 -12.78 10.49
CA LEU A 116 1.07 -11.47 9.97
C LEU A 116 1.66 -11.24 8.58
N ILE A 117 0.80 -11.01 7.58
CA ILE A 117 1.20 -10.52 6.26
C ILE A 117 0.85 -9.03 6.16
N LEU A 118 1.81 -8.21 5.78
CA LEU A 118 1.72 -6.75 5.63
C LEU A 118 1.88 -6.37 4.16
N ALA A 119 1.12 -5.35 3.74
CA ALA A 119 1.22 -4.73 2.43
C ALA A 119 0.94 -3.22 2.57
N CYS A 120 1.98 -2.43 2.82
CA CYS A 120 1.84 -0.97 2.94
C CYS A 120 2.17 -0.33 1.59
N GLU A 121 1.24 0.46 1.05
CA GLU A 121 1.40 1.17 -0.24
C GLU A 121 1.87 0.19 -1.34
N LEU A 122 1.07 -0.86 -1.53
CA LEU A 122 1.33 -1.93 -2.50
C LEU A 122 0.19 -2.02 -3.51
N LEU A 123 -1.05 -1.85 -3.05
CA LEU A 123 -2.24 -2.07 -3.86
C LEU A 123 -2.46 -0.91 -4.84
N ASP A 124 -2.09 0.31 -4.47
CA ASP A 124 -2.09 1.46 -5.38
C ASP A 124 -1.21 1.24 -6.62
N ASN A 125 -0.10 0.52 -6.48
CA ASN A 125 0.86 0.23 -7.55
C ASN A 125 0.50 -1.01 -8.38
N VAL A 126 -0.52 -1.78 -7.97
CA VAL A 126 -1.00 -2.90 -8.78
C VAL A 126 -1.52 -2.38 -10.12
N PRO A 127 -1.00 -2.88 -11.26
CA PRO A 127 -1.40 -2.41 -12.58
C PRO A 127 -2.90 -2.57 -12.81
N CYS A 128 -3.54 -1.50 -13.27
CA CYS A 128 -4.98 -1.48 -13.54
C CYS A 128 -5.29 -0.85 -14.89
N ASP A 129 -6.32 -1.38 -15.56
CA ASP A 129 -6.89 -0.73 -16.73
C ASP A 129 -7.84 0.40 -16.30
N VAL A 130 -8.05 1.34 -17.21
CA VAL A 130 -8.89 2.52 -16.99
C VAL A 130 -10.07 2.46 -17.94
N ALA A 131 -11.26 2.72 -17.42
CA ALA A 131 -12.47 2.92 -18.21
C ALA A 131 -12.81 4.41 -18.31
N VAL A 132 -13.27 4.84 -19.48
CA VAL A 132 -13.78 6.19 -19.75
C VAL A 132 -15.13 6.08 -20.45
N VAL A 133 -16.09 6.93 -20.08
CA VAL A 133 -17.37 7.06 -20.79
C VAL A 133 -17.18 7.97 -22.00
N ASP A 134 -17.49 7.47 -23.19
CA ASP A 134 -17.38 8.24 -24.43
C ASP A 134 -18.54 9.25 -24.62
N GLU A 135 -18.49 10.04 -25.69
CA GLU A 135 -19.51 11.06 -26.01
C GLU A 135 -20.91 10.47 -26.26
N HIS A 136 -21.01 9.16 -26.50
CA HIS A 136 -22.27 8.44 -26.70
C HIS A 136 -22.78 7.77 -25.42
N GLY A 137 -22.05 7.88 -24.30
CA GLY A 137 -22.41 7.26 -23.04
C GLY A 137 -21.96 5.79 -22.94
N GLU A 138 -21.09 5.31 -23.82
CA GLU A 138 -20.57 3.94 -23.76
C GLU A 138 -19.23 3.90 -23.01
N ARG A 139 -19.05 2.90 -22.15
CA ARG A 139 -17.78 2.66 -21.44
C ARG A 139 -16.76 2.02 -22.37
N ARG A 140 -15.58 2.63 -22.48
CA ARG A 140 -14.45 2.16 -23.31
C ARG A 140 -13.19 2.06 -22.46
N TYR A 141 -12.28 1.17 -22.83
CA TYR A 141 -10.93 1.23 -22.26
C TYR A 141 -10.22 2.50 -22.71
N GLU A 142 -9.40 3.05 -21.82
CA GLU A 142 -8.39 4.05 -22.18
C GLU A 142 -7.05 3.35 -22.43
N GLU A 143 -6.43 3.65 -23.58
CA GLU A 143 -5.06 3.28 -23.91
C GLU A 143 -4.14 4.48 -23.77
N VAL A 144 -2.85 4.20 -23.54
CA VAL A 144 -1.80 5.20 -23.39
C VAL A 144 -0.59 4.85 -24.26
N ASP A 145 0.08 5.87 -24.81
CA ASP A 145 1.36 5.70 -25.50
C ASP A 145 2.56 5.91 -24.55
N PRO A 146 3.80 5.62 -24.99
CA PRO A 146 4.99 5.80 -24.15
C PRO A 146 5.27 7.25 -23.70
N HIS A 147 4.58 8.24 -24.25
CA HIS A 147 4.71 9.65 -23.92
C HIS A 147 3.56 10.16 -23.03
N GLY A 148 2.64 9.28 -22.63
CA GLY A 148 1.50 9.61 -21.77
C GLY A 148 0.29 10.16 -22.51
N ALA A 149 0.29 10.17 -23.86
CA ALA A 149 -0.91 10.56 -24.59
C ALA A 149 -1.94 9.44 -24.51
N THR A 150 -3.20 9.77 -24.24
CA THR A 150 -4.28 8.79 -24.10
C THR A 150 -5.25 8.83 -25.28
N ARG A 151 -5.96 7.71 -25.48
CA ARG A 151 -7.09 7.61 -26.42
C ARG A 151 -8.10 6.56 -25.95
N LEU A 152 -9.33 6.69 -26.41
CA LEU A 152 -10.34 5.64 -26.26
C LEU A 152 -10.00 4.44 -27.15
N ALA A 153 -10.26 3.25 -26.62
CA ALA A 153 -10.01 1.98 -27.28
C ALA A 153 -11.30 1.15 -27.41
N GLY A 154 -11.17 -0.17 -27.37
CA GLY A 154 -12.27 -1.11 -27.51
C GLY A 154 -13.28 -1.06 -26.34
N PRO A 155 -14.42 -1.75 -26.50
CA PRO A 155 -15.39 -1.92 -25.41
C PRO A 155 -14.75 -2.67 -24.22
N LEU A 156 -15.33 -2.47 -23.03
CA LEU A 156 -14.89 -3.19 -21.84
C LEU A 156 -15.17 -4.69 -21.95
N GLU A 157 -14.29 -5.49 -21.36
CA GLU A 157 -14.58 -6.91 -21.15
C GLU A 157 -15.74 -7.05 -20.15
N PRO A 158 -16.63 -8.05 -20.31
CA PRO A 158 -17.83 -8.19 -19.45
C PRO A 158 -17.54 -8.32 -17.94
N ALA A 159 -16.34 -8.80 -17.59
CA ALA A 159 -15.95 -8.92 -16.19
C ALA A 159 -15.56 -7.56 -15.58
N ASP A 160 -14.91 -6.70 -16.35
CA ASP A 160 -14.56 -5.35 -15.93
C ASP A 160 -15.79 -4.45 -15.88
N ASP A 161 -16.67 -4.58 -16.88
CA ASP A 161 -17.93 -3.84 -16.95
C ASP A 161 -18.83 -4.10 -15.73
N ARG A 162 -18.98 -5.38 -15.33
CA ARG A 162 -19.71 -5.76 -14.10
C ARG A 162 -19.02 -5.28 -12.83
N TRP A 163 -17.70 -5.24 -12.81
CA TRP A 163 -16.98 -4.72 -11.66
C TRP A 163 -17.27 -3.23 -11.49
N LEU A 164 -17.29 -2.46 -12.58
CA LEU A 164 -17.68 -1.04 -12.56
C LEU A 164 -19.14 -0.86 -12.13
N ASP A 165 -20.07 -1.67 -12.64
CA ASP A 165 -21.49 -1.60 -12.22
C ASP A 165 -21.65 -1.74 -10.71
N GLN A 166 -20.86 -2.62 -10.10
CA GLN A 166 -20.93 -2.90 -8.67
C GLN A 166 -20.13 -1.89 -7.83
N TRP A 167 -18.95 -1.52 -8.28
CA TRP A 167 -17.91 -0.89 -7.45
C TRP A 167 -17.35 0.41 -8.00
N TRP A 168 -17.74 0.92 -9.15
CA TRP A 168 -17.41 2.28 -9.58
C TRP A 168 -18.27 2.69 -10.78
N PRO A 169 -19.59 2.86 -10.58
CA PRO A 169 -20.48 3.16 -11.69
C PRO A 169 -20.13 4.54 -12.26
N ILE A 170 -19.76 4.56 -13.54
CA ILE A 170 -19.56 5.76 -14.37
C ILE A 170 -20.56 5.71 -15.53
N ALA A 171 -21.17 6.86 -15.83
CA ALA A 171 -22.24 6.97 -16.81
C ALA A 171 -22.24 8.29 -17.59
N ALA A 172 -21.65 9.37 -17.07
CA ALA A 172 -21.59 10.65 -17.77
C ALA A 172 -20.37 10.72 -18.70
N PRO A 173 -20.49 11.25 -19.93
CA PRO A 173 -19.35 11.42 -20.83
C PRO A 173 -18.17 12.13 -20.16
N GLY A 174 -16.98 11.55 -20.30
CA GLY A 174 -15.74 12.01 -19.68
C GLY A 174 -15.51 11.52 -18.24
N GLU A 175 -16.47 10.84 -17.60
CA GLU A 175 -16.19 10.13 -16.36
C GLU A 175 -15.20 9.00 -16.60
N ARG A 176 -14.30 8.82 -15.63
CA ARG A 176 -13.14 7.93 -15.71
C ARG A 176 -13.00 7.15 -14.40
N ALA A 177 -12.71 5.86 -14.50
CA ALA A 177 -12.55 4.98 -13.35
C ALA A 177 -11.41 3.98 -13.58
N GLU A 178 -10.63 3.73 -12.52
CA GLU A 178 -9.64 2.65 -12.50
C GLU A 178 -10.31 1.32 -12.12
N ILE A 179 -10.17 0.30 -12.98
CA ILE A 179 -10.78 -1.02 -12.78
C ILE A 179 -9.97 -1.80 -11.73
N GLY A 180 -10.58 -2.05 -10.57
CA GLY A 180 -9.89 -2.62 -9.40
C GLY A 180 -9.73 -4.13 -9.37
N ARG A 181 -10.22 -4.89 -10.37
CA ARG A 181 -10.16 -6.36 -10.37
C ARG A 181 -8.76 -6.95 -10.11
N PRO A 182 -7.66 -6.41 -10.68
CA PRO A 182 -6.31 -6.88 -10.35
C PRO A 182 -5.95 -6.68 -8.88
N ARG A 183 -6.40 -5.58 -8.24
CA ARG A 183 -6.20 -5.32 -6.81
C ARG A 183 -7.01 -6.28 -5.94
N ASP A 184 -8.25 -6.57 -6.34
CA ASP A 184 -9.08 -7.57 -5.66
C ASP A 184 -8.43 -8.96 -5.72
N ALA A 185 -7.78 -9.29 -6.84
CA ALA A 185 -7.01 -10.52 -6.99
C ALA A 185 -5.77 -10.52 -6.09
N ALA A 186 -4.97 -9.45 -6.11
CA ALA A 186 -3.79 -9.32 -5.26
C ALA A 186 -4.13 -9.46 -3.76
N TRP A 187 -5.20 -8.80 -3.30
CA TRP A 187 -5.70 -8.94 -1.93
C TRP A 187 -6.13 -10.37 -1.60
N ARG A 188 -6.88 -11.01 -2.51
CA ARG A 188 -7.32 -12.41 -2.33
C ARG A 188 -6.15 -13.37 -2.27
N ASP A 189 -5.11 -13.14 -3.07
CA ASP A 189 -3.91 -13.98 -3.11
C ASP A 189 -3.11 -13.85 -1.82
N LEU A 190 -2.93 -12.63 -1.29
CA LEU A 190 -2.32 -12.40 0.03
C LEU A 190 -3.14 -13.10 1.14
N ALA A 191 -4.47 -12.96 1.12
CA ALA A 191 -5.35 -13.62 2.07
C ALA A 191 -5.33 -15.16 1.95
N ALA A 192 -5.13 -15.69 0.74
CA ALA A 192 -5.05 -17.13 0.50
C ALA A 192 -3.75 -17.76 1.02
N GLN A 193 -2.65 -17.01 1.01
CA GLN A 193 -1.36 -17.43 1.60
C GLN A 193 -1.43 -17.55 3.13
N LEU A 194 -2.32 -16.77 3.77
CA LEU A 194 -2.53 -16.86 5.21
C LEU A 194 -3.27 -18.15 5.58
N VAL A 195 -2.62 -19.00 6.38
CA VAL A 195 -3.20 -20.22 6.96
C VAL A 195 -3.99 -19.86 8.21
N HIS A 196 -3.33 -19.16 9.15
CA HIS A 196 -3.90 -18.62 10.39
C HIS A 196 -3.20 -17.30 10.73
N GLY A 197 -3.94 -16.31 11.23
CA GLY A 197 -3.39 -15.04 11.69
C GLY A 197 -4.09 -13.83 11.11
N THR A 198 -3.34 -12.91 10.51
CA THR A 198 -3.85 -11.61 10.02
C THR A 198 -3.17 -11.21 8.71
N VAL A 199 -3.94 -10.71 7.74
CA VAL A 199 -3.45 -9.91 6.62
C VAL A 199 -3.86 -8.46 6.86
N LEU A 200 -2.90 -7.55 6.71
CA LEU A 200 -3.10 -6.12 6.86
C LEU A 200 -2.50 -5.40 5.65
N ALA A 201 -3.33 -4.65 4.94
CA ALA A 201 -2.88 -3.67 3.95
C ALA A 201 -3.17 -2.25 4.43
N VAL A 202 -2.25 -1.34 4.12
CA VAL A 202 -2.39 0.09 4.41
C VAL A 202 -2.16 0.85 3.12
N ASP A 203 -3.19 1.49 2.60
CA ASP A 203 -3.11 2.11 1.27
C ASP A 203 -4.06 3.31 1.15
N TYR A 204 -3.77 4.23 0.23
CA TYR A 204 -4.64 5.38 -0.02
C TYR A 204 -5.69 5.01 -1.08
N GLY A 205 -6.90 5.53 -0.88
CA GLY A 205 -8.08 4.97 -1.53
C GLY A 205 -9.36 5.73 -1.22
N HIS A 206 -10.46 5.19 -1.72
CA HIS A 206 -11.81 5.72 -1.52
C HIS A 206 -12.84 4.60 -1.39
N THR A 207 -13.98 4.93 -0.81
CA THR A 207 -15.20 4.11 -0.85
C THR A 207 -16.19 4.69 -1.86
N ALA A 208 -17.33 4.03 -2.05
CA ALA A 208 -18.41 4.47 -2.93
C ALA A 208 -18.80 5.95 -2.78
N ASP A 209 -18.84 6.47 -1.55
CA ASP A 209 -19.24 7.87 -1.28
C ASP A 209 -18.19 8.92 -1.67
N GLY A 210 -16.96 8.49 -1.98
CA GLY A 210 -15.81 9.38 -2.20
C GLY A 210 -15.08 9.16 -3.52
N ARG A 211 -15.68 8.44 -4.48
CA ARG A 211 -15.01 8.13 -5.75
C ARG A 211 -14.90 9.39 -6.64
N PRO A 212 -13.71 9.74 -7.15
CA PRO A 212 -13.56 10.90 -8.01
C PRO A 212 -14.00 10.61 -9.45
N GLY A 213 -14.78 11.51 -10.04
CA GLY A 213 -15.29 11.34 -11.41
C GLY A 213 -14.20 11.34 -12.49
N GLY A 214 -13.01 11.89 -12.22
CA GLY A 214 -11.87 11.90 -13.15
C GLY A 214 -10.89 10.73 -12.97
N GLY A 215 -11.18 9.79 -12.06
CA GLY A 215 -10.21 8.80 -11.62
C GLY A 215 -9.11 9.40 -10.76
N THR A 216 -8.07 8.62 -10.53
CA THR A 216 -6.98 8.91 -9.59
C THR A 216 -5.60 8.54 -10.11
N LEU A 217 -5.51 7.94 -11.30
CA LEU A 217 -4.23 7.58 -11.89
C LEU A 217 -3.30 8.79 -12.00
N THR A 218 -2.17 8.71 -11.31
CA THR A 218 -1.17 9.77 -11.26
C THR A 218 0.23 9.21 -11.43
N GLY A 219 1.17 10.11 -11.73
CA GLY A 219 2.59 9.82 -11.75
C GLY A 219 3.29 10.58 -10.63
N PHE A 220 4.36 10.00 -10.12
CA PHE A 220 5.16 10.58 -9.06
C PHE A 220 6.65 10.55 -9.44
N ARG A 221 7.30 11.72 -9.39
CA ARG A 221 8.73 11.86 -9.68
C ARG A 221 9.36 12.82 -8.70
N ASP A 222 10.48 12.43 -8.09
CA ASP A 222 11.22 13.26 -7.12
C ASP A 222 10.31 13.79 -5.99
N GLY A 223 9.37 12.96 -5.54
CA GLY A 223 8.43 13.27 -4.46
C GLY A 223 7.33 14.27 -4.80
N ARG A 224 7.05 14.46 -6.09
CA ARG A 224 6.01 15.38 -6.57
C ARG A 224 5.08 14.71 -7.56
N ASP A 225 3.82 15.10 -7.51
CA ASP A 225 2.83 14.76 -8.53
C ASP A 225 3.29 15.24 -9.92
N THR A 226 3.09 14.39 -10.91
CA THR A 226 3.33 14.65 -12.33
C THR A 226 2.27 13.93 -13.16
N ALA A 227 2.18 14.29 -14.45
CA ALA A 227 1.40 13.51 -15.39
C ALA A 227 1.88 12.03 -15.41
N PRO A 228 0.97 11.05 -15.49
CA PRO A 228 1.34 9.64 -15.55
C PRO A 228 1.95 9.31 -16.92
N VAL A 229 3.25 8.97 -16.94
CA VAL A 229 3.96 8.58 -18.17
C VAL A 229 4.53 7.17 -17.98
N PRO A 230 4.11 6.17 -18.78
CA PRO A 230 4.53 4.77 -18.61
C PRO A 230 5.88 4.47 -19.28
N ASP A 231 6.88 5.29 -19.00
CA ASP A 231 8.27 5.14 -19.48
C ASP A 231 9.23 4.60 -18.40
N GLY A 232 8.73 4.37 -17.18
CA GLY A 232 9.48 3.86 -16.03
C GLY A 232 10.30 4.92 -15.29
N THR A 233 10.09 6.21 -15.59
CA THR A 233 10.74 7.35 -14.92
C THR A 233 9.90 7.96 -13.80
N CYS A 234 8.67 7.50 -13.61
CA CYS A 234 7.80 7.88 -12.51
C CYS A 234 7.15 6.65 -11.89
N ASP A 235 6.84 6.77 -10.60
CA ASP A 235 5.96 5.83 -9.91
C ASP A 235 4.52 6.10 -10.37
N LEU A 236 3.82 5.06 -10.84
CA LEU A 236 2.47 5.16 -11.36
C LEU A 236 1.51 4.51 -10.36
N THR A 237 0.56 5.29 -9.89
CA THR A 237 -0.32 4.85 -8.81
C THR A 237 -1.76 5.23 -9.10
N ALA A 238 -2.69 4.48 -8.55
CA ALA A 238 -4.09 4.85 -8.54
C ALA A 238 -4.73 4.41 -7.22
N HIS A 239 -5.65 5.24 -6.71
CA HIS A 239 -6.33 5.01 -5.45
C HIS A 239 -7.07 3.67 -5.47
N VAL A 240 -7.09 3.01 -4.31
CA VAL A 240 -7.76 1.73 -4.14
C VAL A 240 -9.25 1.97 -3.86
N ALA A 241 -10.13 1.27 -4.60
CA ALA A 241 -11.53 1.12 -4.24
C ALA A 241 -11.64 0.12 -3.07
N VAL A 242 -11.36 0.59 -1.85
CA VAL A 242 -11.12 -0.27 -0.69
C VAL A 242 -12.34 -1.10 -0.27
N ASP A 243 -13.53 -0.63 -0.61
CA ASP A 243 -14.79 -1.33 -0.39
C ASP A 243 -15.01 -2.53 -1.33
N ALA A 244 -14.27 -2.60 -2.45
CA ALA A 244 -14.32 -3.71 -3.39
C ALA A 244 -13.47 -4.93 -2.97
N LEU A 245 -12.42 -4.71 -2.17
CA LEU A 245 -11.45 -5.76 -1.82
C LEU A 245 -12.06 -6.91 -1.01
N GLY A 246 -13.14 -6.66 -0.26
CA GLY A 246 -13.73 -7.64 0.65
C GLY A 246 -12.89 -7.91 1.90
N ALA A 247 -12.14 -6.90 2.38
CA ALA A 247 -11.46 -6.98 3.67
C ALA A 247 -12.46 -7.10 4.83
N GLY A 248 -12.13 -7.88 5.86
CA GLY A 248 -13.02 -8.10 7.02
C GLY A 248 -13.26 -6.83 7.85
N ARG A 249 -12.31 -5.90 7.85
CA ARG A 249 -12.38 -4.59 8.49
C ARG A 249 -11.69 -3.56 7.62
N VAL A 250 -12.36 -2.44 7.42
CA VAL A 250 -11.86 -1.28 6.67
C VAL A 250 -12.10 -0.04 7.53
N GLU A 251 -11.04 0.64 7.92
CA GLU A 251 -11.10 1.88 8.70
C GLU A 251 -9.98 2.84 8.30
N ARG A 252 -9.96 4.07 8.82
CA ARG A 252 -8.85 4.99 8.53
C ARG A 252 -7.64 4.62 9.39
N GLN A 253 -6.44 4.77 8.84
CA GLN A 253 -5.18 4.53 9.53
C GLN A 253 -5.14 5.26 10.88
N ARG A 254 -5.54 6.54 10.91
CA ARG A 254 -5.58 7.30 12.16
C ARG A 254 -6.44 6.66 13.25
N ASP A 255 -7.54 6.02 12.89
CA ASP A 255 -8.49 5.45 13.83
C ASP A 255 -7.95 4.10 14.34
N ALA A 256 -7.40 3.27 13.45
CA ALA A 256 -6.70 2.04 13.80
C ALA A 256 -5.49 2.31 14.72
N LEU A 257 -4.65 3.29 14.37
CA LEU A 257 -3.48 3.65 15.17
C LEU A 257 -3.87 4.19 16.55
N ARG A 258 -4.91 5.01 16.66
CA ARG A 258 -5.43 5.47 17.96
C ARG A 258 -5.96 4.31 18.80
N ALA A 259 -6.65 3.34 18.18
CA ALA A 259 -7.12 2.14 18.86
C ALA A 259 -5.96 1.28 19.40
N LEU A 260 -4.81 1.29 18.69
CA LEU A 260 -3.55 0.66 19.12
C LEU A 260 -2.75 1.51 20.12
N GLY A 261 -3.28 2.64 20.58
CA GLY A 261 -2.66 3.50 21.60
C GLY A 261 -1.65 4.52 21.07
N VAL A 262 -1.57 4.74 19.76
CA VAL A 262 -0.71 5.78 19.19
C VAL A 262 -1.30 7.16 19.53
N ALA A 263 -0.57 7.92 20.36
CA ALA A 263 -0.94 9.26 20.79
C ALA A 263 0.07 10.30 20.29
N ALA A 264 -0.44 11.39 19.72
CA ALA A 264 0.34 12.53 19.25
C ALA A 264 0.53 13.61 20.35
N GLU A 265 0.24 13.28 21.60
CA GLU A 265 0.31 14.22 22.72
C GLU A 265 1.75 14.62 23.00
N ARG A 266 1.97 15.92 23.18
CA ARG A 266 3.29 16.45 23.50
C ARG A 266 3.67 16.02 24.93
N PRO A 267 4.92 15.53 25.17
CA PRO A 267 5.36 15.21 26.52
C PRO A 267 5.32 16.44 27.44
N PRO A 268 5.10 16.26 28.75
CA PRO A 268 5.09 17.34 29.73
C PRO A 268 6.39 18.16 29.71
N LEU A 269 6.28 19.50 29.73
CA LEU A 269 7.43 20.40 29.57
C LEU A 269 8.45 20.26 30.71
N ASP A 270 8.01 19.90 31.92
CA ASP A 270 8.88 19.66 33.07
C ASP A 270 9.88 18.50 32.84
N LEU A 271 9.55 17.56 31.95
CA LEU A 271 10.46 16.50 31.53
C LEU A 271 11.67 17.07 30.78
N ALA A 272 11.51 18.17 30.04
CA ALA A 272 12.60 18.83 29.34
C ALA A 272 13.70 19.34 30.30
N PHE A 273 13.35 19.63 31.55
CA PHE A 273 14.30 20.07 32.57
C PHE A 273 14.87 18.91 33.39
N ARG A 274 14.07 17.87 33.65
CA ARG A 274 14.47 16.73 34.49
C ARG A 274 15.22 15.64 33.73
N ALA A 275 14.80 15.38 32.48
CA ALA A 275 15.37 14.37 31.60
C ALA A 275 15.32 14.84 30.14
N PRO A 276 16.21 15.75 29.71
CA PRO A 276 16.14 16.37 28.39
C PRO A 276 16.18 15.38 27.21
N VAL A 277 16.96 14.29 27.34
CA VAL A 277 17.05 13.25 26.30
C VAL A 277 15.73 12.49 26.19
N GLU A 278 15.13 12.10 27.31
CA GLU A 278 13.84 11.42 27.35
C GLU A 278 12.73 12.28 26.75
N TYR A 279 12.71 13.57 27.10
CA TYR A 279 11.78 14.54 26.50
C TYR A 279 11.98 14.66 24.98
N ALA A 280 13.22 14.74 24.50
CA ALA A 280 13.51 14.84 23.07
C ALA A 280 13.04 13.58 22.31
N THR A 281 13.28 12.39 22.87
CA THR A 281 12.80 11.12 22.31
C THR A 281 11.27 11.05 22.30
N ALA A 282 10.62 11.40 23.41
CA ALA A 282 9.16 11.42 23.50
C ALA A 282 8.54 12.44 22.54
N LEU A 283 9.15 13.62 22.38
CA LEU A 283 8.69 14.64 21.46
C LEU A 283 8.84 14.21 19.99
N ALA A 284 9.93 13.53 19.64
CA ALA A 284 10.11 12.96 18.31
C ALA A 284 9.03 11.90 18.01
N GLY A 285 8.75 11.02 18.98
CA GLY A 285 7.66 10.03 18.88
C GLY A 285 6.29 10.69 18.70
N ALA A 286 5.97 11.74 19.48
CA ALA A 286 4.73 12.50 19.32
C ALA A 286 4.62 13.14 17.93
N GLY A 287 5.72 13.63 17.36
CA GLY A 287 5.76 14.17 16.00
C GLY A 287 5.57 13.11 14.91
N GLU A 288 6.11 11.90 15.08
CA GLU A 288 5.81 10.75 14.21
C GLU A 288 4.33 10.36 14.30
N ALA A 289 3.80 10.22 15.52
CA ALA A 289 2.39 9.92 15.75
C ALA A 289 1.44 10.96 15.14
N ALA A 290 1.80 12.25 15.24
CA ALA A 290 1.03 13.34 14.62
C ALA A 290 0.96 13.18 13.10
N ARG A 291 2.09 12.88 12.44
CA ARG A 291 2.12 12.65 10.98
C ARG A 291 1.32 11.41 10.56
N LEU A 292 1.45 10.30 11.30
CA LEU A 292 0.75 9.05 11.01
C LEU A 292 -0.77 9.16 11.21
N THR A 293 -1.23 10.09 12.05
CA THR A 293 -2.66 10.28 12.37
C THR A 293 -3.26 11.54 11.73
N ASP A 294 -2.50 12.28 10.92
CA ASP A 294 -2.95 13.48 10.22
C ASP A 294 -4.04 13.11 9.18
N PRO A 295 -5.29 13.61 9.31
CA PRO A 295 -6.36 13.32 8.37
C PRO A 295 -6.15 13.90 6.97
N ALA A 296 -5.20 14.82 6.77
CA ALA A 296 -4.82 15.35 5.47
C ALA A 296 -3.55 14.69 4.90
N GLY A 297 -2.92 13.78 5.65
CA GLY A 297 -1.72 13.02 5.26
C GLY A 297 -1.91 11.52 5.45
N LEU A 298 -0.92 10.86 6.04
CA LEU A 298 -0.90 9.40 6.21
C LEU A 298 -2.10 8.87 7.01
N GLY A 299 -2.64 9.67 7.93
CA GLY A 299 -3.85 9.31 8.69
C GLY A 299 -5.13 9.22 7.84
N ALA A 300 -5.09 9.65 6.58
CA ALA A 300 -6.16 9.46 5.60
C ALA A 300 -6.12 8.08 4.93
N HIS A 301 -5.00 7.36 4.97
CA HIS A 301 -4.87 6.03 4.38
C HIS A 301 -5.90 5.10 5.00
N TRP A 302 -6.28 4.06 4.26
CA TRP A 302 -7.15 3.00 4.71
C TRP A 302 -6.33 1.88 5.31
N TRP A 303 -6.82 1.38 6.45
CA TRP A 303 -6.32 0.23 7.16
C TRP A 303 -7.29 -0.93 6.91
N MET A 304 -6.85 -1.88 6.09
CA MET A 304 -7.65 -3.00 5.59
C MET A 304 -7.13 -4.29 6.20
N ARG A 305 -7.96 -4.94 7.04
CA ARG A 305 -7.56 -6.10 7.83
C ARG A 305 -8.51 -7.28 7.63
N THR A 306 -7.94 -8.48 7.46
CA THR A 306 -8.66 -9.75 7.52
C THR A 306 -7.94 -10.69 8.47
N ASP A 307 -8.68 -11.28 9.42
CA ASP A 307 -8.17 -12.29 10.35
C ASP A 307 -8.65 -13.68 9.92
N ARG A 308 -7.82 -14.71 10.11
CA ARG A 308 -8.12 -16.11 9.79
C ARG A 308 -7.73 -17.07 10.92
#